data_AF-A0A7S6S847-F1
#
_entry.id   AF-A0A7S6S847-F1
#
_cell.length_a   1.000
_cell.length_b   1.000
_cell.length_c   1.000
_cell.angle_alpha   90.00
_cell.angle_beta   90.00
_cell.angle_gamma   90.00
#
_symmetry.space_group_name_H-M   'P 1'
#
loop_
_entity.id
_entity.type
_entity.pdbx_description
1 polymer ?
#
loop_
_entity_poly.entity_id
_entity_poly.type
_entity_poly.pdbx_seq_one_letter_code
_entity_poly.pdbx_strand_id
1 'polypeptide(L)'
;MEDQTNNPRKLLALDDETEQKMLQNMREFRGVGTTLESALGALVMGQYFGWRVLKILHNPATYRRYEKVLGVEFKDVCPEITEFGQKKSIGYAITEKLGSFWAVVMGKRKVADKGLIDNQAEVEKQVAKHIADNDGEEKK
;
A
#
# COMPACT_ATOMS: atom_id res chain seq x y z
N MET A 1 -20.40 14.16 19.72
CA MET A 1 -19.19 13.32 19.76
C MET A 1 -18.48 13.56 18.46
N GLU A 2 -17.34 14.24 18.49
CA GLU A 2 -16.56 14.54 17.29
C GLU A 2 -16.05 13.23 16.70
N ASP A 3 -16.48 12.92 15.49
CA ASP A 3 -15.97 11.80 14.71
C ASP A 3 -14.55 12.16 14.27
N GLN A 4 -13.56 11.70 15.02
CA GLN A 4 -12.13 11.89 14.76
C GLN A 4 -11.61 10.89 13.72
N THR A 5 -12.35 10.65 12.64
CA THR A 5 -11.83 9.91 11.49
C THR A 5 -10.83 10.79 10.74
N ASN A 6 -9.58 10.65 11.17
CA ASN A 6 -8.48 10.34 10.26
C ASN A 6 -7.96 11.48 9.37
N ASN A 7 -7.58 12.62 9.97
CA ASN A 7 -6.70 13.57 9.29
C ASN A 7 -5.33 13.61 10.00
N PRO A 8 -4.28 12.97 9.46
CA PRO A 8 -2.96 13.02 10.09
C PRO A 8 -2.41 14.46 10.00
N ARG A 9 -2.27 15.11 11.16
CA ARG A 9 -1.67 16.47 11.26
C ARG A 9 -0.20 16.50 10.84
N LYS A 10 0.42 15.34 10.65
CA LYS A 10 1.82 15.14 10.24
C LYS A 10 1.87 14.19 9.06
N LEU A 11 2.82 14.40 8.14
CA LEU A 11 3.03 13.52 6.99
C LEU A 11 3.48 12.10 7.42
N LEU A 12 4.32 12.04 8.46
CA LEU A 12 4.79 10.80 9.08
C LEU A 12 4.43 10.84 10.56
N ALA A 13 3.77 9.79 11.05
CA ALA A 13 3.47 9.58 12.47
C ALA A 13 4.40 8.48 13.01
N LEU A 14 5.64 8.85 13.30
CA LEU A 14 6.67 7.96 13.86
C LEU A 14 6.98 8.38 15.29
N ASP A 15 7.36 7.42 16.13
CA ASP A 15 8.00 7.71 17.40
C ASP A 15 9.47 8.13 17.18
N ASP A 16 10.04 8.81 18.18
CA ASP A 16 11.39 9.37 18.10
C ASP A 16 12.47 8.29 17.89
N GLU A 17 12.31 7.09 18.47
CA GLU A 17 13.28 6.00 18.33
C GLU A 17 13.32 5.48 16.90
N THR A 18 12.14 5.23 16.32
CA THR A 18 11.98 4.83 14.92
C THR A 18 12.53 5.89 13.98
N GLU A 19 12.23 7.17 14.23
CA GLU A 19 12.73 8.28 13.40
C GLU A 19 14.27 8.37 13.46
N GLN A 20 14.87 8.29 14.64
CA GLN A 20 16.34 8.31 14.77
C GLN A 20 17.00 7.11 14.08
N LYS A 21 16.41 5.92 14.21
CA LYS A 21 16.89 4.72 13.53
C LYS A 21 16.85 4.89 12.01
N MET A 22 15.76 5.42 11.48
CA MET A 22 15.64 5.71 10.06
C MET A 22 16.68 6.74 9.59
N LEU A 23 16.85 7.84 10.32
CA LEU A 23 17.85 8.86 10.01
C LEU A 23 19.28 8.28 10.00
N GLN A 24 19.59 7.37 10.92
CA GLN A 24 20.87 6.66 10.92
C GLN A 24 21.04 5.82 9.66
N ASN A 25 20.06 4.99 9.31
CA ASN A 25 20.12 4.15 8.11
C ASN A 25 20.24 4.97 6.83
N MET A 26 19.57 6.13 6.75
CA MET A 26 19.70 7.06 5.64
C MET A 26 21.11 7.64 5.51
N ARG A 27 21.73 8.04 6.63
CA ARG A 27 23.12 8.56 6.65
C ARG A 27 24.13 7.51 6.19
N GLU A 28 23.90 6.25 6.56
CA GLU A 28 24.81 5.14 6.26
C GLU A 28 24.51 4.45 4.93
N PHE A 29 23.37 4.75 4.30
CA PHE A 29 22.94 4.07 3.08
C PHE A 29 23.98 4.18 1.96
N ARG A 30 24.35 3.01 1.43
CA ARG A 30 25.20 2.90 0.23
C ARG A 30 24.45 2.12 -0.83
N GLY A 31 24.17 2.76 -1.96
CA GLY A 31 23.43 2.16 -3.06
C GLY A 31 22.92 3.22 -4.04
N VAL A 32 21.95 2.83 -4.86
CA VAL A 32 21.33 3.75 -5.84
C VAL A 32 20.35 4.67 -5.11
N GLY A 33 20.54 6.00 -5.22
CA GLY A 33 19.72 7.01 -4.54
C GLY A 33 18.22 6.88 -4.82
N THR A 34 17.84 6.51 -6.04
CA THR A 34 16.43 6.27 -6.41
C THR A 34 15.77 5.14 -5.61
N THR A 35 16.56 4.20 -5.07
CA THR A 35 16.05 3.16 -4.16
C THR A 35 15.65 3.77 -2.82
N LEU A 36 16.45 4.69 -2.29
CA LEU A 36 16.16 5.38 -1.04
C LEU A 36 14.94 6.31 -1.20
N GLU A 37 14.88 7.08 -2.28
CA GLU A 37 13.73 7.91 -2.63
C GLU A 37 12.44 7.08 -2.69
N SER A 38 12.50 5.92 -3.37
CA SER A 38 11.35 5.02 -3.48
C SER A 38 10.95 4.43 -2.13
N ALA A 39 11.92 4.09 -1.26
CA ALA A 39 11.63 3.57 0.06
C ALA A 39 10.95 4.61 0.95
N LEU A 40 11.45 5.85 0.95
CA LEU A 40 10.84 6.98 1.66
C LEU A 40 9.43 7.27 1.13
N GLY A 41 9.26 7.29 -0.20
CA GLY A 41 7.95 7.42 -0.83
C GLY A 41 6.99 6.30 -0.44
N ALA A 42 7.46 5.06 -0.38
CA ALA A 42 6.67 3.92 0.08
C ALA A 42 6.23 4.09 1.54
N LEU A 43 7.09 4.61 2.43
CA LEU A 43 6.69 4.90 3.81
C LEU A 43 5.57 5.94 3.88
N VAL A 44 5.70 7.06 3.17
CA VAL A 44 4.69 8.12 3.11
C VAL A 44 3.36 7.56 2.60
N MET A 45 3.41 6.78 1.51
CA MET A 45 2.24 6.11 0.97
C MET A 45 1.64 5.10 1.96
N GLY A 46 2.47 4.40 2.73
CA GLY A 46 2.04 3.49 3.80
C GLY A 46 1.32 4.20 4.94
N GLN A 47 1.82 5.35 5.39
CA GLN A 47 1.15 6.17 6.41
C GLN A 47 -0.23 6.63 5.92
N TYR A 48 -0.32 7.03 4.66
CA TYR A 48 -1.53 7.61 4.10
C TYR A 48 -2.58 6.57 3.66
N PHE A 49 -2.17 5.45 3.08
CA PHE A 49 -3.06 4.42 2.54
C PHE A 49 -3.09 3.11 3.35
N GLY A 50 -2.06 2.85 4.16
CA GLY A 50 -1.88 1.61 4.91
C GLY A 50 -0.95 0.60 4.24
N TRP A 51 -0.31 -0.26 5.05
CA TRP A 51 0.70 -1.20 4.57
C TRP A 51 0.14 -2.29 3.65
N ARG A 52 -1.16 -2.60 3.72
CA ARG A 52 -1.80 -3.55 2.79
C ARG A 52 -1.80 -3.04 1.36
N VAL A 53 -1.99 -1.73 1.16
CA VAL A 53 -1.91 -1.11 -0.17
C VAL A 53 -0.47 -1.21 -0.71
N LEU A 54 0.54 -1.01 0.14
CA LEU A 54 1.95 -1.18 -0.26
C LEU A 54 2.26 -2.60 -0.76
N LYS A 55 1.70 -3.65 -0.12
CA LYS A 55 1.88 -5.04 -0.58
C LYS A 55 1.17 -5.35 -1.89
N ILE A 56 0.18 -4.55 -2.27
CA ILE A 56 -0.48 -4.65 -3.58
C ILE A 56 0.37 -3.93 -4.64
N LEU A 57 0.87 -2.73 -4.32
CA LEU A 57 1.68 -1.88 -5.18
C LEU A 57 3.02 -2.50 -5.54
N HIS A 58 3.69 -3.09 -4.56
CA HIS A 58 5.05 -3.61 -4.71
C HIS A 58 5.08 -5.12 -4.67
N ASN A 59 5.95 -5.72 -5.49
CA ASN A 59 6.26 -7.13 -5.34
C ASN A 59 6.96 -7.38 -3.98
N PRO A 60 6.92 -8.62 -3.45
CA PRO A 60 7.49 -8.92 -2.13
C PRO A 60 8.98 -8.61 -1.97
N ALA A 61 9.78 -8.71 -3.04
CA ALA A 61 11.21 -8.43 -3.00
C ALA A 61 11.48 -6.93 -2.85
N THR A 62 10.76 -6.10 -3.62
CA THR A 62 10.83 -4.64 -3.54
C THR A 62 10.35 -4.13 -2.19
N TYR A 63 9.23 -4.65 -1.68
CA TYR A 63 8.69 -4.29 -0.36
C TYR A 63 9.73 -4.52 0.75
N ARG A 64 10.31 -5.72 0.82
CA ARG A 64 11.35 -6.07 1.80
C ARG A 64 12.62 -5.24 1.62
N ARG A 65 12.98 -4.91 0.37
CA ARG A 65 14.13 -4.05 0.09
C ARG A 65 13.94 -2.67 0.69
N TYR A 66 12.76 -2.07 0.57
CA TYR A 66 12.47 -0.76 1.16
C TYR A 66 12.48 -0.79 2.68
N GLU A 67 11.88 -1.82 3.30
CA GLU A 67 11.97 -2.05 4.75
C GLU A 67 13.42 -2.12 5.23
N LYS A 68 14.27 -2.88 4.51
CA LYS A 68 15.70 -2.98 4.83
C LYS A 68 16.44 -1.65 4.70
N VAL A 69 16.11 -0.84 3.69
CA VAL A 69 16.73 0.48 3.47
C VAL A 69 16.41 1.44 4.61
N LEU A 70 15.17 1.41 5.11
CA LEU A 70 14.75 2.29 6.20
C LEU A 70 15.02 1.70 7.59
N GLY A 71 15.22 0.38 7.68
CA GLY A 71 15.40 -0.38 8.92
C GLY A 71 14.15 -0.45 9.79
N VAL A 72 12.97 -0.45 9.16
CA VAL A 72 11.67 -0.59 9.81
C VAL A 72 10.86 -1.66 9.10
N GLU A 73 9.89 -2.26 9.78
CA GLU A 73 8.84 -3.02 9.11
C GLU A 73 7.62 -2.11 8.91
N PHE A 74 7.11 -2.01 7.68
CA PHE A 74 5.99 -1.12 7.37
C PHE A 74 4.72 -1.50 8.15
N LYS A 75 4.55 -2.78 8.49
CA LYS A 75 3.43 -3.26 9.31
C LYS A 75 3.43 -2.71 10.75
N ASP A 76 4.60 -2.31 11.25
CA ASP A 76 4.78 -1.84 12.62
C ASP A 76 4.66 -0.33 12.71
N VAL A 77 5.02 0.37 11.63
CA VAL A 77 5.02 1.85 11.59
C VAL A 77 3.82 2.44 10.85
N CYS A 78 3.15 1.69 9.97
CA CYS A 78 1.99 2.15 9.20
C CYS A 78 0.71 1.45 9.66
N PRO A 79 -0.47 2.10 9.53
CA PRO A 79 -1.75 1.43 9.75
C PRO A 79 -1.95 0.26 8.77
N GLU A 80 -2.75 -0.74 9.15
CA GLU A 80 -3.07 -1.86 8.25
C GLU A 80 -3.72 -1.40 6.95
N ILE A 81 -4.73 -0.56 7.08
CA ILE A 81 -5.46 0.08 6.00
C ILE A 81 -6.02 1.40 6.55
N THR A 82 -6.10 2.44 5.71
CA THR A 82 -6.78 3.68 6.04
C THR A 82 -8.08 3.83 5.25
N GLU A 83 -8.93 4.79 5.62
CA GLU A 83 -10.11 5.15 4.85
C GLU A 83 -9.77 5.53 3.40
N PHE A 84 -8.65 6.25 3.19
CA PHE A 84 -8.16 6.56 1.85
C PHE A 84 -7.69 5.30 1.11
N GLY A 85 -7.03 4.37 1.80
CA GLY A 85 -6.66 3.07 1.25
C GLY A 85 -7.87 2.31 0.71
N GLN A 86 -8.93 2.23 1.51
CA GLN A 86 -10.18 1.57 1.12
C GLN A 86 -10.87 2.25 -0.07
N LYS A 87 -10.97 3.59 -0.04
CA LYS A 87 -11.74 4.34 -1.03
C LYS A 87 -11.02 4.58 -2.35
N LYS A 88 -9.69 4.64 -2.35
CA LYS A 88 -8.90 5.09 -3.50
C LYS A 88 -8.02 4.02 -4.14
N SER A 89 -7.70 2.93 -3.42
CA SER A 89 -6.88 1.86 -3.99
C SER A 89 -7.76 0.85 -4.72
N ILE A 90 -7.65 0.82 -6.05
CA ILE A 90 -8.39 -0.13 -6.89
C ILE A 90 -8.01 -1.56 -6.56
N GLY A 91 -6.71 -1.85 -6.47
CA GLY A 91 -6.24 -3.18 -6.15
C GLY A 91 -6.76 -3.66 -4.79
N TYR A 92 -6.81 -2.79 -3.78
CA TYR A 92 -7.34 -3.16 -2.47
C TYR A 92 -8.85 -3.43 -2.52
N ALA A 93 -9.62 -2.53 -3.14
CA ALA A 93 -11.07 -2.70 -3.28
C ALA A 93 -11.43 -4.01 -4.02
N ILE A 94 -10.66 -4.37 -5.04
CA ILE A 94 -10.79 -5.66 -5.73
C ILE A 94 -10.49 -6.81 -4.77
N THR A 95 -9.46 -6.72 -3.92
CA THR A 95 -9.18 -7.79 -2.95
C THR A 95 -10.31 -8.02 -1.95
N GLU A 96 -11.00 -6.95 -1.53
CA GLU A 96 -12.13 -7.05 -0.61
C GLU A 96 -13.31 -7.75 -1.28
N LYS A 97 -13.62 -7.40 -2.53
CA LYS A 97 -14.69 -8.06 -3.28
C LYS A 97 -14.41 -9.53 -3.57
N LEU A 98 -13.15 -9.88 -3.84
CA LEU A 98 -12.74 -11.27 -4.08
C LEU A 98 -12.60 -12.09 -2.78
N GLY A 99 -12.66 -11.46 -1.60
CA GLY A 99 -12.47 -12.11 -0.31
C GLY A 99 -11.09 -12.76 -0.12
N SER A 100 -10.08 -12.38 -0.91
CA SER A 100 -8.79 -13.07 -0.94
C SER A 100 -7.60 -12.14 -1.20
N PHE A 101 -7.21 -11.41 -0.16
CA PHE A 101 -6.08 -10.47 -0.20
C PHE A 101 -4.75 -11.13 -0.61
N TRP A 102 -4.37 -12.22 0.04
CA TRP A 102 -3.09 -12.89 -0.25
C TRP A 102 -3.04 -13.49 -1.64
N ALA A 103 -4.18 -13.90 -2.22
CA ALA A 103 -4.21 -14.38 -3.59
C ALA A 103 -3.85 -13.28 -4.60
N VAL A 104 -4.29 -12.03 -4.37
CA VAL A 104 -3.96 -10.89 -5.24
C VAL A 104 -2.52 -10.42 -5.02
N VAL A 105 -2.05 -10.34 -3.77
CA VAL A 105 -0.66 -9.98 -3.45
C VAL A 105 0.32 -10.97 -4.09
N MET A 106 0.03 -12.27 -3.98
CA MET A 106 0.86 -13.34 -4.55
C MET A 106 0.65 -13.52 -6.07
N GLY A 107 -0.24 -12.74 -6.70
CA GLY A 107 -0.53 -12.84 -8.14
C GLY A 107 -1.25 -14.13 -8.56
N LYS A 108 -1.81 -14.89 -7.61
CA LYS A 108 -2.66 -16.06 -7.88
C LYS A 108 -3.98 -15.66 -8.54
N ARG A 109 -4.49 -14.47 -8.25
CA ARG A 109 -5.56 -13.81 -8.99
C ARG A 109 -4.98 -12.59 -9.71
N LYS A 110 -5.15 -12.52 -11.03
CA LYS A 110 -4.67 -11.40 -11.84
C LYS A 110 -5.62 -10.22 -11.63
N VAL A 111 -5.05 -9.10 -11.18
CA VAL A 111 -5.75 -7.83 -11.09
C VAL A 111 -4.97 -6.86 -11.96
N ALA A 112 -5.59 -6.44 -13.07
CA ALA A 112 -5.03 -5.42 -13.94
C ALA A 112 -4.90 -4.10 -13.16
N ASP A 113 -3.79 -3.39 -13.36
CA ASP A 113 -3.56 -2.07 -12.78
C ASP A 113 -3.80 -2.00 -11.26
N LYS A 114 -3.47 -3.07 -10.52
CA LYS A 114 -3.68 -3.15 -9.05
C LYS A 114 -3.00 -2.04 -8.25
N GLY A 115 -2.04 -1.34 -8.86
CA GLY A 115 -1.38 -0.18 -8.28
C GLY A 115 -2.05 1.17 -8.56
N LEU A 116 -3.17 1.20 -9.30
CA LEU A 116 -3.87 2.43 -9.64
C LEU A 116 -4.59 3.00 -8.42
N ILE A 117 -4.43 4.32 -8.24
CA ILE A 117 -5.08 5.13 -7.21
C ILE A 117 -5.99 6.11 -7.93
N ASP A 118 -7.26 6.18 -7.54
CA ASP A 118 -8.24 7.07 -8.15
C ASP A 118 -9.25 7.61 -7.12
N ASN A 119 -10.20 8.41 -7.57
CA ASN A 119 -11.38 8.81 -6.81
C ASN A 119 -12.35 7.63 -6.64
N GLN A 120 -13.17 7.70 -5.60
CA GLN A 120 -14.04 6.58 -5.20
C GLN A 120 -14.99 6.10 -6.31
N ALA A 121 -15.57 7.01 -7.09
CA ALA A 121 -16.52 6.65 -8.14
C ALA A 121 -15.84 5.84 -9.26
N GLU A 122 -14.61 6.20 -9.65
CA GLU A 122 -13.86 5.44 -10.65
C GLU A 122 -13.37 4.10 -10.09
N VAL A 123 -12.97 4.05 -8.80
CA VAL A 123 -12.64 2.78 -8.13
C VAL A 123 -13.81 1.79 -8.20
N GLU A 124 -15.02 2.23 -7.81
CA GLU A 124 -16.22 1.38 -7.82
C GLU A 124 -16.55 0.85 -9.22
N LYS A 125 -16.42 1.71 -10.24
CA LYS A 125 -16.62 1.35 -11.64
C LYS A 125 -15.60 0.32 -12.14
N GLN A 126 -14.32 0.49 -11.81
CA GLN A 126 -13.25 -0.44 -12.20
C GLN A 126 -13.40 -1.80 -11.52
N VAL A 127 -13.78 -1.79 -10.24
CA VAL A 127 -14.10 -3.00 -9.48
C VAL A 127 -15.26 -3.76 -10.14
N ALA A 128 -16.37 -3.08 -10.46
CA ALA A 128 -17.52 -3.70 -11.11
C ALA A 128 -17.18 -4.31 -12.48
N LYS A 129 -16.39 -3.58 -13.29
CA LYS A 129 -15.89 -4.07 -14.58
C LYS A 129 -15.03 -5.34 -14.40
N HIS A 130 -14.08 -5.32 -13.47
CA HIS A 130 -13.18 -6.44 -13.25
C HIS A 130 -13.90 -7.72 -12.79
N ILE A 131 -14.96 -7.59 -11.98
CA ILE A 131 -15.77 -8.72 -11.57
C ILE A 131 -16.54 -9.30 -12.76
N ALA A 132 -17.19 -8.44 -13.56
CA ALA A 132 -17.94 -8.88 -14.74
C ALA A 132 -17.06 -9.61 -15.76
N ASP A 133 -15.82 -9.15 -15.97
CA ASP A 133 -14.87 -9.79 -16.88
C ASP A 133 -14.44 -11.18 -16.39
N ASN A 134 -14.19 -11.35 -15.08
CA ASN A 134 -13.80 -12.64 -14.50
C ASN A 134 -14.95 -13.67 -14.44
N ASP A 135 -16.19 -13.24 -14.16
CA ASP A 135 -17.37 -14.12 -14.15
C ASP A 135 -17.69 -14.69 -15.54
N GLY A 136 -17.24 -14.01 -16.61
CA GLY A 136 -17.33 -14.47 -17.99
C GLY A 136 -16.30 -15.56 -18.36
N GLU A 137 -15.15 -15.60 -17.67
CA GLU A 137 -14.09 -16.59 -17.92
C GLU A 137 -14.36 -17.93 -17.21
N GLU A 138 -15.06 -17.96 -16.07
CA GLU A 138 -15.42 -19.21 -15.37
C GLU A 138 -16.51 -20.04 -16.09
N LYS A 139 -17.13 -19.52 -17.16
CA LYS A 139 -18.18 -20.21 -17.95
C LYS A 139 -17.70 -20.82 -19.27
N LYS A 140 -16.38 -20.95 -19.49
CA LYS A 140 -15.82 -21.61 -20.68
C LYS A 140 -15.01 -22.86 -20.35
#